data_AF-A0A7S0K0D3-F1
#
_entry.id   AF-A0A7S0K0D3-F1
#
_cell.length_a   1.000
_cell.length_b   1.000
_cell.length_c   1.000
_cell.angle_alpha   90.00
_cell.angle_beta   90.00
_cell.angle_gamma   90.00
#
_symmetry.space_group_name_H-M   'P 1'
#
loop_
_entity.id
_entity.type
_entity.pdbx_description
1 polymer ?
#
loop_
_entity_poly.entity_id
_entity_poly.type
_entity_poly.pdbx_seq_one_letter_code
_entity_poly.pdbx_strand_id
1 'polypeptide(L)'
;AGAAAPLPGAEGHPRSSGRTEVALPVCERCKRTAPICSLCQMPVSGLFVWCQGCGHGGHLEHMQEWFASSSTVCPAGCGHACNLRPLVAEPDASQLLRGSSAARGPEPRRAEAAVKAQRRLPPTAP
;
A
#
# COMPACT_ATOMS: atom_id res chain seq x y z
N ALA A 1 -48.57 39.03 13.97
CA ALA A 1 -48.44 39.50 12.58
C ALA A 1 -47.00 39.92 12.36
N GLY A 2 -46.24 39.16 11.59
CA GLY A 2 -44.85 39.45 11.26
C GLY A 2 -44.56 38.81 9.90
N ALA A 3 -44.85 39.55 8.84
CA ALA A 3 -44.55 39.12 7.48
C ALA A 3 -43.14 39.62 7.14
N ALA A 4 -42.18 38.70 7.04
CA ALA A 4 -40.89 38.99 6.42
C ALA A 4 -41.05 38.84 4.90
N ALA A 5 -40.75 39.91 4.16
CA ALA A 5 -40.77 39.94 2.71
C ALA A 5 -39.65 39.04 2.12
N PRO A 6 -39.87 38.38 0.97
CA PRO A 6 -38.82 37.65 0.28
C PRO A 6 -37.85 38.60 -0.43
N LEU A 7 -36.55 38.38 -0.24
CA LEU A 7 -35.47 39.08 -0.95
C LEU A 7 -35.35 38.50 -2.37
N PRO A 8 -35.24 39.34 -3.43
CA PRO A 8 -34.93 38.91 -4.77
C PRO A 8 -33.41 38.84 -4.97
N GLY A 9 -32.92 37.79 -5.63
CA GLY A 9 -31.51 37.70 -5.98
C GLY A 9 -31.07 36.28 -6.31
N ALA A 10 -31.37 35.86 -7.53
CA ALA A 10 -30.76 34.69 -8.13
C ALA A 10 -29.27 34.97 -8.35
N GLU A 11 -28.41 34.27 -7.62
CA GLU A 11 -27.05 34.00 -8.08
C GLU A 11 -26.93 32.48 -8.23
N GLY A 12 -27.35 32.02 -9.41
CA GLY A 12 -27.03 30.68 -9.88
C GLY A 12 -25.51 30.53 -9.82
N HIS A 13 -25.04 29.60 -9.00
CA HIS A 13 -23.65 29.19 -9.04
C HIS A 13 -23.32 28.82 -10.49
N PRO A 14 -22.26 29.37 -11.09
CA PRO A 14 -21.87 29.00 -12.43
C PRO A 14 -21.69 27.48 -12.43
N ARG A 15 -22.50 26.80 -13.25
CA ARG A 15 -22.31 25.38 -13.58
C ARG A 15 -20.84 25.28 -13.95
N SER A 16 -20.07 24.56 -13.14
CA SER A 16 -18.63 24.41 -13.30
C SER A 16 -18.35 24.16 -14.77
N SER A 17 -17.76 25.16 -15.42
CA SER A 17 -17.36 25.14 -16.82
C SER A 17 -16.70 23.81 -17.12
N GLY A 18 -17.19 23.16 -18.18
CA GLY A 18 -16.88 21.78 -18.54
C GLY A 18 -15.44 21.42 -18.28
N ARG A 19 -15.23 20.60 -17.24
CA ARG A 19 -14.08 19.70 -17.24
C ARG A 19 -14.35 18.74 -18.40
N THR A 20 -13.52 18.79 -19.43
CA THR A 20 -13.42 17.69 -20.38
C THR A 20 -13.27 16.44 -19.54
N GLU A 21 -14.30 15.62 -19.51
CA GLU A 21 -14.34 14.39 -18.74
C GLU A 21 -13.33 13.43 -19.37
N VAL A 22 -12.09 13.49 -18.88
CA VAL A 22 -11.03 12.58 -19.29
C VAL A 22 -11.44 11.20 -18.78
N ALA A 23 -11.92 10.36 -19.69
CA ALA A 23 -12.26 8.98 -19.39
C ALA A 23 -11.00 8.26 -18.88
N LEU A 24 -10.99 7.90 -17.60
CA LEU A 24 -9.89 7.15 -17.02
C LEU A 24 -9.90 5.72 -17.56
N PRO A 25 -8.73 5.12 -17.84
CA PRO A 25 -8.66 3.72 -18.24
C PRO A 25 -9.37 2.83 -17.21
N VAL A 26 -10.24 1.93 -17.67
CA VAL A 26 -10.98 1.01 -16.79
C VAL A 26 -10.44 -0.41 -17.00
N CYS A 27 -10.21 -1.13 -15.91
CA CYS A 27 -9.85 -2.54 -15.98
C CYS A 27 -11.08 -3.36 -16.38
N GLU A 28 -11.01 -4.06 -17.51
CA GLU A 28 -12.13 -4.88 -18.00
C GLU A 28 -12.54 -6.01 -17.05
N ARG A 29 -11.61 -6.48 -16.20
CA ARG A 29 -11.85 -7.60 -15.29
C ARG A 29 -12.54 -7.18 -13.99
N CYS A 30 -12.07 -6.11 -13.35
CA CYS A 30 -12.60 -5.67 -12.05
C CYS A 30 -13.44 -4.39 -12.11
N LYS A 31 -13.58 -3.80 -13.31
CA LYS A 31 -14.37 -2.59 -13.60
C LYS A 31 -13.98 -1.36 -12.77
N ARG A 32 -12.73 -1.31 -12.30
CA ARG A 32 -12.15 -0.15 -11.59
C ARG A 32 -11.35 0.72 -12.55
N THR A 33 -11.39 2.03 -12.32
CA THR A 33 -10.54 2.99 -13.01
C THR A 33 -9.08 2.87 -12.55
N ALA A 34 -8.15 3.19 -13.44
CA ALA A 34 -6.74 3.31 -13.08
C ALA A 34 -6.57 4.34 -11.95
N PRO A 35 -5.74 4.04 -10.94
CA PRO A 35 -5.45 5.01 -9.89
C PRO A 35 -4.69 6.21 -10.47
N ILE A 36 -4.88 7.38 -9.86
CA ILE A 36 -4.18 8.62 -10.24
C ILE A 36 -2.95 8.80 -9.37
N CYS A 37 -1.83 9.16 -9.97
CA CYS A 37 -0.61 9.45 -9.23
C CYS A 37 -0.72 10.80 -8.49
N SER A 38 -0.46 10.80 -7.18
CA SER A 38 -0.53 12.03 -6.37
C SER A 38 0.52 13.09 -6.73
N LEU A 39 1.56 12.76 -7.50
CA LEU A 39 2.61 13.69 -7.90
C LEU A 39 2.37 14.28 -9.30
N CYS A 40 2.23 13.43 -10.33
CA CYS A 40 2.05 13.91 -11.70
C CYS A 40 0.59 14.08 -12.13
N GLN A 41 -0.38 13.68 -11.29
CA GLN A 41 -1.82 13.77 -11.57
C GLN A 41 -2.30 13.02 -12.82
N MET A 42 -1.48 12.11 -13.35
CA MET A 42 -1.81 11.26 -14.50
C MET A 42 -2.28 9.86 -14.04
N PRO A 43 -3.12 9.17 -14.83
CA PRO A 43 -3.48 7.78 -14.58
C PRO A 43 -2.23 6.91 -14.59
N VAL A 44 -2.12 6.01 -13.60
CA VAL A 44 -0.95 5.15 -13.49
C VAL A 44 -1.03 4.01 -14.49
N SER A 45 -0.06 3.97 -15.42
CA SER A 45 0.19 2.83 -16.29
C SER A 45 1.35 2.00 -15.68
N GLY A 46 1.07 0.74 -15.33
CA GLY A 46 2.06 -0.17 -14.75
C GLY A 46 2.02 -0.26 -13.21
N LEU A 47 3.18 -0.20 -12.57
CA LEU A 47 3.30 -0.44 -11.12
C LEU A 47 2.80 0.75 -10.31
N PHE A 48 1.76 0.50 -9.53
CA PHE A 48 1.20 1.42 -8.56
C PHE A 48 1.60 1.00 -7.15
N VAL A 49 2.18 1.94 -6.39
CA VAL A 49 2.42 1.78 -4.96
C VAL A 49 1.61 2.79 -4.18
N TRP A 50 1.13 2.39 -3.02
CA TRP A 50 0.25 3.21 -2.20
C TRP A 50 0.48 2.94 -0.71
N CYS A 51 0.12 3.90 0.12
CA CYS A 51 0.19 3.77 1.56
C CYS A 51 -1.06 3.05 2.08
N GLN A 52 -0.87 1.90 2.75
CA GLN A 52 -1.98 1.16 3.37
C GLN A 52 -2.71 1.95 4.46
N GLY A 53 -2.09 2.99 5.02
CA GLY A 53 -2.68 3.85 6.05
C GLY A 53 -3.54 4.99 5.50
N CYS A 54 -3.16 5.61 4.38
CA CYS A 54 -3.87 6.80 3.85
C CYS A 54 -4.51 6.61 2.47
N GLY A 55 -4.28 5.49 1.78
CA GLY A 55 -4.87 5.24 0.45
C GLY A 55 -4.16 5.93 -0.72
N HIS A 56 -3.36 6.97 -0.47
CA HIS A 56 -2.67 7.71 -1.51
C HIS A 56 -1.45 6.98 -2.05
N GLY A 57 -1.11 7.24 -3.31
CA GLY A 57 -0.04 6.55 -4.01
C GLY A 57 0.24 7.12 -5.40
N GLY A 58 1.02 6.39 -6.17
CA GLY A 58 1.30 6.76 -7.55
C GLY A 58 2.23 5.79 -8.26
N HIS A 59 2.80 6.29 -9.37
CA HIS A 59 3.84 5.59 -10.09
C HIS A 59 4.98 5.21 -9.15
N LEU A 60 5.45 3.97 -9.26
CA LEU A 60 6.56 3.47 -8.46
C LEU A 60 7.77 4.41 -8.49
N GLU A 61 8.15 4.92 -9.66
CA GLU A 61 9.30 5.82 -9.84
C GLU A 61 9.13 7.14 -9.05
N HIS A 62 8.03 7.87 -9.27
CA HIS A 62 7.78 9.12 -8.54
C HIS A 62 7.68 8.92 -7.03
N MET A 63 7.10 7.79 -6.59
CA MET A 63 7.00 7.49 -5.17
C MET A 63 8.39 7.18 -4.58
N GLN A 64 9.21 6.37 -5.27
CA GLN A 64 10.59 6.13 -4.84
C GLN A 64 11.40 7.42 -4.75
N GLU A 65 11.32 8.28 -5.76
CA GLU A 65 12.03 9.56 -5.77
C GLU A 65 11.59 10.47 -4.60
N TRP A 66 10.28 10.57 -4.34
CA TRP A 66 9.76 11.34 -3.21
C TRP A 66 10.30 10.85 -1.87
N PHE A 67 10.23 9.53 -1.61
CA PHE A 67 10.65 8.95 -0.34
C PHE A 67 12.19 8.78 -0.23
N ALA A 68 12.92 8.78 -1.35
CA ALA A 68 14.40 8.74 -1.35
C ALA A 68 15.01 10.01 -0.75
N SER A 69 14.33 11.15 -0.84
CA SER A 69 14.77 12.44 -0.29
C SER A 69 14.65 12.57 1.24
N SER A 70 14.45 11.48 1.97
CA SER A 70 14.14 11.45 3.42
C SER A 70 12.78 12.02 3.82
N SER A 71 11.88 12.28 2.85
CA SER A 71 10.49 12.60 3.15
C SER A 71 9.79 11.36 3.69
N THR A 72 9.06 11.50 4.81
CA THR A 72 8.16 10.45 5.33
C THR A 72 6.70 10.86 5.22
N VAL A 73 6.42 12.07 4.74
CA VAL A 73 5.05 12.59 4.65
C VAL A 73 4.44 12.24 3.29
N CYS A 74 3.12 11.99 3.28
CA CYS A 74 2.38 11.71 2.08
C CYS A 74 2.47 12.86 1.05
N PRO A 75 2.84 12.59 -0.22
CA PRO A 75 2.91 13.61 -1.26
C PRO A 75 1.55 14.22 -1.64
N ALA A 76 0.45 13.55 -1.31
CA ALA A 76 -0.90 14.06 -1.53
C ALA A 76 -1.30 15.20 -0.56
N GLY A 77 -0.46 15.54 0.43
CA GLY A 77 -0.74 16.62 1.38
C GLY A 77 -1.70 16.26 2.51
N CYS A 78 -2.00 14.97 2.74
CA CYS A 78 -2.90 14.56 3.82
C CYS A 78 -2.25 14.55 5.22
N GLY A 79 -0.95 14.84 5.32
CA GLY A 79 -0.21 14.88 6.59
C GLY A 79 0.14 13.52 7.20
N HIS A 80 -0.24 12.40 6.58
CA HIS A 80 0.12 11.07 7.06
C HIS A 80 1.62 10.81 6.91
N ALA A 81 2.26 10.25 7.94
CA ALA A 81 3.64 9.74 7.88
C ALA A 81 3.70 8.39 7.14
N CYS A 82 3.65 8.43 5.81
CA CYS A 82 3.73 7.26 4.95
C CYS A 82 5.12 6.62 5.00
N ASN A 83 5.18 5.33 5.29
CA ASN A 83 6.42 4.56 5.22
C ASN A 83 6.44 3.70 3.96
N LEU A 84 7.00 4.24 2.87
CA LEU A 84 7.33 3.46 1.68
C LEU A 84 8.81 3.04 1.76
N ARG A 85 9.07 1.85 2.31
CA ARG A 85 10.38 1.21 2.16
C ARG A 85 10.38 0.38 0.87
N PRO A 86 11.33 0.61 -0.05
CA PRO A 86 11.58 -0.34 -1.12
C PRO A 86 11.87 -1.71 -0.51
N LEU A 87 11.10 -2.73 -0.89
CA LEU A 87 11.34 -4.12 -0.45
C LEU A 87 12.64 -4.68 -1.03
N VAL A 88 13.12 -4.07 -2.12
CA VAL A 88 14.45 -4.30 -2.70
C VAL A 88 15.43 -3.26 -2.17
N ALA A 89 15.70 -3.31 -0.87
CA ALA A 89 17.02 -2.86 -0.43
C ALA A 89 17.97 -3.96 -0.89
N GLU A 90 18.77 -3.72 -1.94
CA GLU A 90 19.96 -4.54 -2.18
C GLU A 90 20.65 -4.72 -0.82
N PRO A 91 20.90 -5.95 -0.35
CA PRO A 91 21.58 -6.12 0.91
C PRO A 91 22.93 -5.43 0.79
N ASP A 92 23.15 -4.38 1.60
CA ASP A 92 24.44 -3.75 1.76
C ASP A 92 25.51 -4.85 1.85
N ALA A 93 26.42 -4.90 0.88
CA ALA A 93 27.44 -5.95 0.77
C ALA A 93 28.27 -6.05 2.08
N SER A 94 28.33 -4.96 2.86
CA SER A 94 28.97 -4.89 4.17
C SER A 94 28.27 -5.73 5.25
N GLN A 95 27.04 -6.20 5.01
CA GLN A 95 26.24 -7.02 5.93
C GLN A 95 26.34 -8.52 5.63
N LEU A 96 26.75 -8.91 4.42
CA LEU A 96 27.00 -10.31 4.04
C LEU A 96 28.37 -10.84 4.53
N LEU A 97 29.31 -9.95 4.90
CA LEU A 97 30.65 -10.33 5.35
C LEU A 97 30.77 -10.58 6.87
N ARG A 98 29.73 -10.26 7.67
CA ARG A 98 29.75 -10.45 9.15
C ARG A 98 29.08 -11.74 9.64
N GLY A 99 28.98 -12.77 8.80
CA GLY A 99 28.33 -14.04 9.12
C GLY A 99 29.25 -15.25 9.33
N SER A 100 30.57 -15.12 9.22
CA SER A 100 31.50 -16.24 9.39
C SER A 100 31.90 -16.45 10.86
N SER A 101 30.93 -16.80 11.70
CA SER A 101 31.21 -17.49 12.97
C SER A 101 30.34 -18.72 13.02
N ALA A 102 31.00 -19.86 12.85
CA ALA A 102 30.44 -21.18 12.81
C ALA A 102 29.53 -21.46 14.02
N ALA A 103 28.22 -21.31 13.83
CA ALA A 103 27.25 -22.00 14.66
C ALA A 103 27.33 -23.49 14.30
N ARG A 104 28.13 -24.25 15.04
CA ARG A 104 27.94 -25.70 15.15
C ARG A 104 26.56 -25.93 15.73
N GLY A 105 25.58 -26.21 14.87
CA GLY A 105 24.27 -26.71 15.29
C GLY A 105 24.40 -28.10 15.94
N PRO A 106 23.46 -28.50 16.82
CA PRO A 106 23.46 -29.80 17.45
C PRO A 106 23.10 -30.92 16.45
N GLU A 107 23.80 -32.06 16.57
CA GLU A 107 23.76 -33.19 15.63
C GLU A 107 22.37 -33.85 15.44
N PRO A 108 22.08 -34.42 14.26
CA PRO A 108 20.80 -35.03 13.92
C PRO A 108 20.70 -36.47 14.44
N ARG A 109 20.69 -36.67 15.77
CA ARG A 109 20.44 -38.00 16.38
C ARG A 109 19.28 -38.04 17.38
N ARG A 110 18.40 -37.03 17.39
CA ARG A 110 17.22 -36.97 18.28
C ARG A 110 15.85 -36.95 17.59
N ALA A 111 15.78 -37.00 16.26
CA ALA A 111 14.50 -36.97 15.54
C ALA A 111 13.78 -38.33 15.45
N GLU A 112 14.48 -39.46 15.56
CA GLU A 112 13.86 -40.80 15.40
C GLU A 112 13.04 -41.28 16.61
N ALA A 113 13.18 -40.65 17.79
CA ALA A 113 12.44 -41.06 18.99
C ALA A 113 10.95 -40.64 18.99
N ALA A 114 10.57 -39.60 18.24
CA ALA A 114 9.22 -39.05 18.26
C ALA A 114 8.20 -39.82 17.39
N VAL A 115 8.66 -40.61 16.42
CA VAL A 115 7.77 -41.32 15.48
C VAL A 115 7.17 -42.62 16.04
N LYS A 116 7.76 -43.21 17.10
CA LYS A 116 7.25 -44.45 17.72
C LYS A 116 6.18 -44.23 18.80
N ALA A 117 5.97 -43.00 19.26
CA ALA A 117 4.97 -42.71 20.30
C ALA A 117 3.52 -42.61 19.76
N GLN A 118 3.32 -42.58 18.43
CA GLN A 118 2.02 -42.39 17.79
C GLN A 118 1.16 -43.66 17.63
N ARG A 119 1.38 -44.71 18.45
CA ARG A 119 0.61 -45.97 18.37
C ARG A 119 0.23 -46.50 19.74
N ARG A 120 -0.59 -45.77 20.52
CA ARG A 120 -1.42 -46.34 21.60
C ARG A 120 -2.35 -45.29 22.21
N LEU A 121 -3.48 -45.02 21.58
CA LEU A 121 -4.73 -44.81 22.33
C LEU A 121 -5.89 -45.49 21.59
N PRO A 122 -6.68 -46.33 22.27
CA PRO A 122 -7.86 -46.97 21.69
C PRO A 122 -9.02 -45.96 21.54
N PRO A 123 -9.96 -46.20 20.62
CA PRO A 123 -11.16 -45.37 20.50
C PRO A 123 -12.13 -45.70 21.64
N THR A 124 -12.54 -44.70 22.42
CA THR A 124 -13.78 -44.79 23.21
C THR A 124 -14.88 -44.10 22.44
N ALA A 125 -15.87 -44.89 22.02
CA ALA A 125 -17.19 -44.48 21.58
C ALA A 125 -18.23 -45.02 22.58
N PRO A 126 -19.52 -44.69 22.47
CA PRO A 126 -20.14 -43.48 21.91
C PRO A 126 -20.53 -42.45 22.99
#